data_AF-A0A357KY24-F1
#
_entry.id   AF-A0A357KY24-F1
#
_cell.length_a   1.000
_cell.length_b   1.000
_cell.length_c   1.000
_cell.angle_alpha   90.00
_cell.angle_beta   90.00
_cell.angle_gamma   90.00
#
_symmetry.space_group_name_H-M   'P 1'
#
loop_
_entity.id
_entity.type
_entity.pdbx_description
1 polymer ?
#
loop_
_entity_poly.entity_id
_entity_poly.type
_entity_poly.pdbx_seq_one_letter_code
_entity_poly.pdbx_strand_id
1 'polypeptide(L)'
;MLTLRKLRTHLGASALTAMVALAPAPAALAQTETITEENIIAGTMDIDFGSRTKMDASGDLKAGSPAVGAADVYKFALRVAQTTEYQGEIKRLPNLFTKTLQRKQQEASLAFDINLGVLNPKDLKQKKVVGKWVGLIPIDAASGAFDLAGGASKERPLRIAVDAVGTAKSFVDNFAGRLIGKAEKKEGLTSYTFRRIVGDKTVTVTVKQSDPMRFENIVLAKGPSENYPRTTVSGRLDYDYETGNWYTDGIRFRYTIDGKEVEDVVTGSIKWVEDADRASNGKGYYDFNLRFNEEKHSKGSTEAAAFDQMSEEDAFFAVDNSIPCLSGRISYVDSFIAGSDTPASSKVNFALNANKLTKQQAVNFFKLWLICTGPTNDE
;
A
#
# COMPACT_ATOMS: atom_id res chain seq x y z
N MET A 1 93.28 -29.77 1.64
CA MET A 1 93.85 -29.39 2.94
C MET A 1 92.95 -28.31 3.53
N LEU A 2 92.42 -28.56 4.73
CA LEU A 2 91.71 -27.68 5.67
C LEU A 2 90.44 -26.89 5.23
N THR A 3 89.30 -27.43 5.68
CA THR A 3 88.26 -26.79 6.54
C THR A 3 88.27 -25.27 6.73
N LEU A 4 87.12 -24.61 6.57
CA LEU A 4 86.18 -24.31 7.67
C LEU A 4 84.87 -23.66 7.17
N ARG A 5 83.74 -24.25 7.55
CA ARG A 5 82.39 -23.67 7.51
C ARG A 5 82.27 -22.54 8.53
N LYS A 6 81.65 -21.41 8.18
CA LYS A 6 80.91 -20.57 9.12
C LYS A 6 79.64 -19.99 8.49
N LEU A 7 78.53 -20.49 9.03
CA LEU A 7 77.17 -19.97 9.02
C LEU A 7 77.15 -18.52 9.55
N ARG A 8 76.31 -17.64 8.96
CA ARG A 8 75.52 -16.65 9.70
C ARG A 8 74.49 -15.91 8.82
N THR A 9 73.23 -16.28 9.06
CA THR A 9 72.05 -15.41 9.29
C THR A 9 71.64 -14.38 8.24
N HIS A 10 70.63 -14.77 7.46
CA HIS A 10 69.64 -13.87 6.87
C HIS A 10 68.67 -13.37 7.98
N LEU A 11 68.59 -12.06 8.18
CA LEU A 11 67.42 -11.41 8.80
C LEU A 11 66.51 -10.93 7.68
N GLY A 12 65.54 -11.77 7.32
CA GLY A 12 64.38 -11.36 6.52
C GLY A 12 63.33 -10.78 7.45
N ALA A 13 63.13 -9.46 7.41
CA ALA A 13 61.98 -8.83 8.03
C ALA A 13 60.73 -9.16 7.19
N SER A 14 59.99 -10.17 7.59
CA SER A 14 58.65 -10.44 7.04
C SER A 14 57.67 -9.49 7.72
N ALA A 15 57.22 -8.48 7.00
CA ALA A 15 56.09 -7.65 7.39
C ALA A 15 54.82 -8.49 7.34
N LEU A 16 54.27 -8.79 8.52
CA LEU A 16 53.00 -9.48 8.69
C LEU A 16 51.87 -8.52 8.28
N THR A 17 51.44 -8.57 7.02
CA THR A 17 50.24 -7.85 6.58
C THR A 17 49.02 -8.56 7.15
N ALA A 18 48.50 -8.06 8.27
CA ALA A 18 47.21 -8.47 8.79
C ALA A 18 46.11 -8.00 7.81
N MET A 19 45.69 -8.88 6.90
CA MET A 19 44.43 -8.71 6.18
C MET A 19 43.29 -8.83 7.21
N VAL A 20 42.80 -7.68 7.69
CA VAL A 20 41.48 -7.60 8.29
C VAL A 20 40.48 -7.81 7.16
N ALA A 21 40.04 -9.07 6.99
CA ALA A 21 38.88 -9.38 6.18
C ALA A 21 37.67 -8.75 6.87
N LEU A 22 37.32 -7.53 6.46
CA LEU A 22 36.00 -6.95 6.70
C LEU A 22 35.00 -7.83 5.96
N ALA A 23 34.43 -8.80 6.67
CA ALA A 23 33.26 -9.52 6.18
C ALA A 23 32.17 -8.49 5.88
N PRO A 24 31.64 -8.41 4.65
CA PRO A 24 30.47 -7.58 4.39
C PRO A 24 29.34 -8.12 5.26
N ALA A 25 28.80 -7.27 6.14
CA ALA A 25 27.64 -7.60 6.94
C ALA A 25 26.48 -8.00 5.99
N PRO A 26 25.75 -9.10 6.26
CA PRO A 26 24.67 -9.56 5.40
C PRO A 26 23.42 -8.70 5.61
N ALA A 27 23.40 -7.49 5.06
CA ALA A 27 22.21 -6.65 5.07
C ALA A 27 21.11 -7.16 4.09
N ALA A 28 21.47 -8.05 3.16
CA ALA A 28 20.56 -8.62 2.16
C ALA A 28 19.74 -9.83 2.68
N LEU A 29 20.23 -10.59 3.66
CA LEU A 29 19.54 -11.79 4.15
C LEU A 29 18.29 -11.51 5.00
N ALA A 30 18.13 -10.28 5.52
CA ALA A 30 17.01 -9.91 6.39
C ALA A 30 15.68 -9.59 5.65
N GLN A 31 15.64 -9.69 4.31
CA GLN A 31 14.46 -9.35 3.49
C GLN A 31 13.62 -10.55 3.07
N THR A 32 14.24 -11.72 2.99
CA THR A 32 13.55 -12.99 2.73
C THR A 32 13.04 -13.65 4.02
N GLU A 33 13.48 -13.15 5.18
CA GLU A 33 12.98 -13.61 6.46
C GLU A 33 11.52 -13.18 6.65
N THR A 34 10.67 -14.16 6.97
CA THR A 34 9.28 -13.92 7.32
C THR A 34 9.19 -13.45 8.76
N ILE A 35 8.35 -12.46 9.02
CA ILE A 35 8.11 -11.87 10.32
C ILE A 35 6.64 -12.06 10.73
N THR A 36 6.43 -12.30 12.01
CA THR A 36 5.14 -12.25 12.67
C THR A 36 5.22 -11.16 13.72
N GLU A 37 4.47 -10.08 13.51
CA GLU A 37 4.66 -8.84 14.23
C GLU A 37 3.37 -8.01 14.21
N GLU A 38 3.01 -7.46 15.37
CA GLU A 38 1.91 -6.50 15.45
C GLU A 38 2.33 -5.14 14.91
N ASN A 39 1.38 -4.36 14.41
CA ASN A 39 1.64 -2.98 13.97
C ASN A 39 2.73 -2.90 12.88
N ILE A 40 2.76 -3.88 11.97
CA ILE A 40 3.68 -3.90 10.83
C ILE A 40 3.45 -2.73 9.89
N ILE A 41 2.21 -2.26 9.79
CA ILE A 41 1.84 -0.97 9.19
C ILE A 41 1.02 -0.25 10.26
N ALA A 42 1.56 0.82 10.83
CA ALA A 42 0.93 1.52 11.93
C ALA A 42 1.21 3.02 11.93
N GLY A 43 0.26 3.77 12.51
CA GLY A 43 0.35 5.21 12.64
C GLY A 43 -0.99 5.86 12.37
N THR A 44 -0.98 7.15 12.05
CA THR A 44 -2.21 7.93 11.94
C THR A 44 -2.30 8.68 10.63
N MET A 45 -3.53 8.97 10.23
CA MET A 45 -3.87 9.83 9.12
C MET A 45 -5.04 10.75 9.52
N ASP A 46 -4.90 12.03 9.25
CA ASP A 46 -5.98 13.01 9.33
C ASP A 46 -6.44 13.33 7.91
N ILE A 47 -7.76 13.28 7.68
CA ILE A 47 -8.39 13.56 6.40
C ILE A 47 -9.27 14.79 6.54
N ASP A 48 -9.04 15.79 5.70
CA ASP A 48 -9.93 16.96 5.50
C ASP A 48 -10.62 16.82 4.16
N PHE A 49 -11.95 16.62 4.14
CA PHE A 49 -12.73 16.51 2.92
C PHE A 49 -13.18 17.89 2.43
N GLY A 50 -12.20 18.73 2.08
CA GLY A 50 -12.44 20.08 1.60
C GLY A 50 -13.31 20.12 0.35
N SER A 51 -13.32 19.07 -0.48
CA SER A 51 -14.19 19.00 -1.67
C SER A 51 -15.68 18.84 -1.33
N ARG A 52 -16.01 18.41 -0.10
CA ARG A 52 -17.39 18.22 0.38
C ARG A 52 -17.92 19.40 1.19
N THR A 53 -17.00 20.18 1.76
CA THR A 53 -17.34 21.26 2.70
C THR A 53 -17.21 22.65 2.07
N LYS A 54 -16.35 22.81 1.06
CA LYS A 54 -16.12 24.10 0.38
C LYS A 54 -16.83 24.11 -0.97
N MET A 55 -18.14 24.35 -0.93
CA MET A 55 -19.00 24.34 -2.11
C MET A 55 -18.88 25.63 -2.93
N ASP A 56 -19.12 25.53 -4.24
CA ASP A 56 -19.15 26.68 -5.13
C ASP A 56 -20.33 27.62 -4.81
N ALA A 57 -20.04 28.92 -4.70
CA ALA A 57 -21.02 29.98 -4.55
C ALA A 57 -21.09 30.91 -5.77
N SER A 58 -20.22 30.72 -6.78
CA SER A 58 -20.17 31.57 -7.97
C SER A 58 -21.36 31.34 -8.91
N GLY A 59 -21.89 30.11 -8.93
CA GLY A 59 -22.97 29.70 -9.83
C GLY A 59 -22.51 29.32 -11.23
N ASP A 60 -21.19 29.41 -11.50
CA ASP A 60 -20.59 29.08 -12.79
C ASP A 60 -20.41 27.57 -12.98
N LEU A 61 -20.23 26.83 -11.88
CA LEU A 61 -20.04 25.39 -11.88
C LEU A 61 -21.37 24.62 -11.83
N LYS A 62 -21.33 23.33 -12.16
CA LYS A 62 -22.47 22.42 -11.95
C LYS A 62 -22.98 22.54 -10.51
N ALA A 63 -24.30 22.48 -10.32
CA ALA A 63 -24.89 22.49 -8.99
C ALA A 63 -24.29 21.36 -8.13
N GLY A 64 -23.97 21.67 -6.87
CA GLY A 64 -23.31 20.73 -5.97
C GLY A 64 -21.83 20.50 -6.24
N SER A 65 -21.18 21.34 -7.06
CA SER A 65 -19.73 21.28 -7.23
C SER A 65 -18.99 21.92 -6.06
N PRO A 66 -17.80 21.39 -5.69
CA PRO A 66 -16.86 22.12 -4.87
C PRO A 66 -16.42 23.43 -5.54
N ALA A 67 -15.98 24.39 -4.75
CA ALA A 67 -15.30 25.57 -5.23
C ALA A 67 -13.98 25.19 -5.94
N VAL A 68 -13.55 26.01 -6.89
CA VAL A 68 -12.25 25.82 -7.56
C VAL A 68 -11.13 25.79 -6.52
N GLY A 69 -10.27 24.78 -6.59
CA GLY A 69 -9.17 24.56 -5.65
C GLY A 69 -9.55 23.86 -4.34
N ALA A 70 -10.84 23.63 -4.08
CA ALA A 70 -11.27 22.77 -2.98
C ALA A 70 -10.77 21.35 -3.21
N ALA A 71 -10.13 20.79 -2.20
CA ALA A 71 -9.39 19.55 -2.28
C ALA A 71 -9.59 18.72 -1.02
N ASP A 72 -9.52 17.41 -1.16
CA ASP A 72 -9.38 16.52 -0.01
C ASP A 72 -7.90 16.36 0.32
N VAL A 73 -7.54 16.40 1.60
CA VAL A 73 -6.15 16.36 2.06
C VAL A 73 -5.99 15.24 3.09
N TYR A 74 -5.09 14.31 2.80
CA TYR A 74 -4.77 13.14 3.63
C TYR A 74 -3.38 13.37 4.19
N LYS A 75 -3.28 13.76 5.46
CA LYS A 75 -1.99 13.98 6.15
C LYS A 75 -1.70 12.80 7.04
N PHE A 76 -0.52 12.22 6.95
CA PHE A 76 -0.23 10.99 7.70
C PHE A 76 1.21 10.88 8.14
N ALA A 77 1.41 10.02 9.13
CA ALA A 77 2.70 9.51 9.56
C ALA A 77 2.54 8.01 9.85
N LEU A 78 3.09 7.17 8.98
CA LEU A 78 2.93 5.72 9.02
C LEU A 78 4.31 5.05 9.06
N ARG A 79 4.52 4.21 10.07
CA ARG A 79 5.64 3.27 10.15
C ARG A 79 5.26 1.99 9.41
N VAL A 80 6.18 1.48 8.61
CA VAL A 80 5.98 0.27 7.81
C VAL A 80 7.18 -0.65 7.98
N ALA A 81 6.92 -1.96 8.06
CA ALA A 81 7.95 -2.98 8.18
C ALA A 81 8.94 -2.74 9.35
N GLN A 82 8.49 -2.04 10.41
CA GLN A 82 9.23 -1.51 11.57
C GLN A 82 10.36 -0.51 11.28
N THR A 83 11.01 -0.62 10.12
CA THR A 83 12.27 0.06 9.80
C THR A 83 12.13 1.21 8.81
N THR A 84 10.94 1.43 8.25
CA THR A 84 10.66 2.56 7.37
C THR A 84 9.53 3.42 7.90
N GLU A 85 9.54 4.69 7.52
CA GLU A 85 8.49 5.63 7.86
C GLU A 85 8.13 6.48 6.64
N TYR A 86 6.84 6.75 6.49
CA TYR A 86 6.27 7.56 5.43
C TYR A 86 5.47 8.67 6.09
N GLN A 87 5.88 9.91 5.87
CA GLN A 87 5.26 11.06 6.53
C GLN A 87 5.08 12.22 5.55
N GLY A 88 3.84 12.68 5.40
CA GLY A 88 3.53 13.81 4.52
C GLY A 88 2.06 13.86 4.18
N GLU A 89 1.75 14.27 2.95
CA GLU A 89 0.38 14.41 2.51
C GLU A 89 0.13 13.91 1.09
N ILE A 90 -1.11 13.48 0.88
CA ILE A 90 -1.73 13.29 -0.44
C ILE A 90 -2.84 14.33 -0.57
N LYS A 91 -2.91 15.01 -1.71
CA LYS A 91 -3.97 15.98 -2.01
C LYS A 91 -4.76 15.53 -3.22
N ARG A 92 -6.07 15.39 -3.07
CA ARG A 92 -6.99 15.03 -4.15
C ARG A 92 -7.77 16.25 -4.62
N LEU A 93 -7.73 16.49 -5.93
CA LEU A 93 -8.58 17.46 -6.60
C LEU A 93 -9.63 16.73 -7.45
N PRO A 94 -10.91 17.14 -7.41
CA PRO A 94 -11.95 16.61 -8.29
C PRO A 94 -11.96 17.33 -9.65
N ASN A 95 -12.64 16.73 -10.63
CA ASN A 95 -12.95 17.37 -11.90
C ASN A 95 -14.06 18.40 -11.65
N LEU A 96 -13.89 19.61 -12.19
CA LEU A 96 -14.94 20.64 -12.16
C LEU A 96 -15.32 21.03 -13.59
N PHE A 97 -16.62 21.19 -13.81
CA PHE A 97 -17.19 21.55 -15.10
C PHE A 97 -18.14 22.74 -14.96
N THR A 98 -18.11 23.64 -15.94
CA THR A 98 -19.07 24.75 -15.99
C THR A 98 -20.47 24.24 -16.25
N LYS A 99 -21.47 24.92 -15.66
CA LYS A 99 -22.88 24.54 -15.77
C LYS A 99 -23.39 24.57 -17.21
N THR A 100 -23.13 25.67 -17.92
CA THR A 100 -23.76 25.98 -19.21
C THR A 100 -23.10 25.25 -20.38
N LEU A 101 -21.77 25.19 -20.41
CA LEU A 101 -21.02 24.67 -21.56
C LEU A 101 -20.32 23.34 -21.27
N GLN A 102 -20.44 22.81 -20.05
CA GLN A 102 -19.78 21.56 -19.64
C GLN A 102 -18.26 21.59 -19.89
N ARG A 103 -17.68 22.79 -19.90
CA ARG A 103 -16.24 22.98 -20.11
C ARG A 103 -15.52 22.63 -18.83
N LYS A 104 -14.45 21.84 -18.93
CA LYS A 104 -13.62 21.48 -17.78
C LYS A 104 -12.87 22.72 -17.28
N GLN A 105 -13.08 23.08 -16.02
CA GLN A 105 -12.45 24.21 -15.34
C GLN A 105 -11.33 23.78 -14.40
N GLN A 106 -11.41 22.56 -13.86
CA GLN A 106 -10.38 21.95 -13.04
C GLN A 106 -10.23 20.48 -13.42
N GLU A 107 -8.98 20.02 -13.48
CA GLU A 107 -8.66 18.61 -13.71
C GLU A 107 -8.52 17.87 -12.40
N ALA A 108 -9.11 16.67 -12.36
CA ALA A 108 -8.93 15.76 -11.25
C ALA A 108 -7.49 15.24 -11.18
N SER A 109 -6.94 15.16 -9.96
CA SER A 109 -5.60 14.64 -9.73
C SER A 109 -5.37 14.21 -8.29
N LEU A 110 -4.37 13.38 -8.09
CA LEU A 110 -3.75 13.11 -6.79
C LEU A 110 -2.32 13.68 -6.79
N ALA A 111 -1.98 14.52 -5.84
CA ALA A 111 -0.63 15.03 -5.63
C ALA A 111 -0.02 14.41 -4.38
N PHE A 112 1.21 13.93 -4.48
CA PHE A 112 1.96 13.29 -3.40
C PHE A 112 3.13 14.19 -2.98
N ASP A 113 3.28 14.41 -1.67
CA ASP A 113 4.51 14.94 -1.05
C ASP A 113 4.73 14.23 0.29
N ILE A 114 5.52 13.17 0.24
CA ILE A 114 5.74 12.25 1.36
C ILE A 114 7.24 12.12 1.59
N ASN A 115 7.70 12.40 2.81
CA ASN A 115 9.05 12.12 3.24
C ASN A 115 9.23 10.63 3.53
N LEU A 116 10.37 10.08 3.12
CA LEU A 116 10.76 8.70 3.35
C LEU A 116 11.81 8.66 4.44
N GLY A 117 11.50 8.02 5.55
CA GLY A 117 12.39 7.80 6.68
C GLY A 117 12.86 6.34 6.75
N VAL A 118 14.07 6.16 7.26
CA VAL A 118 14.55 4.87 7.77
C VAL A 118 14.87 5.00 9.25
N LEU A 119 14.57 3.94 9.99
CA LEU A 119 14.87 3.84 11.42
C LEU A 119 16.09 2.95 11.61
N ASN A 120 16.95 3.30 12.57
CA ASN A 120 18.08 2.47 12.93
C ASN A 120 17.58 1.19 13.62
N PRO A 121 17.84 -0.02 13.08
CA PRO A 121 17.37 -1.27 13.70
C PRO A 121 17.95 -1.53 15.09
N LYS A 122 19.08 -0.90 15.43
CA LYS A 122 19.72 -1.00 16.76
C LYS A 122 19.15 -0.01 17.77
N ASP A 123 18.55 1.08 17.30
CA ASP A 123 17.91 2.11 18.13
C ASP A 123 16.78 2.77 17.34
N LEU A 124 15.57 2.26 17.50
CA LEU A 124 14.39 2.71 16.76
C LEU A 124 13.99 4.17 17.05
N LYS A 125 14.62 4.85 18.01
CA LYS A 125 14.44 6.29 18.25
C LYS A 125 15.21 7.14 17.26
N GLN A 126 16.24 6.57 16.63
CA GLN A 126 17.04 7.27 15.62
C GLN A 126 16.39 7.09 14.24
N LYS A 127 15.87 8.21 13.73
CA LYS A 127 15.28 8.32 12.40
C LYS A 127 16.17 9.17 11.50
N LYS A 128 16.26 8.79 10.22
CA LYS A 128 16.83 9.63 9.18
C LYS A 128 15.89 9.71 7.99
N VAL A 129 15.59 10.92 7.52
CA VAL A 129 14.93 11.13 6.23
C VAL A 129 15.96 10.86 5.14
N VAL A 130 15.61 9.95 4.23
CA VAL A 130 16.49 9.47 3.16
C VAL A 130 15.99 9.84 1.78
N GLY A 131 14.81 10.43 1.66
CA GLY A 131 14.25 10.77 0.37
C GLY A 131 12.80 11.19 0.43
N LYS A 132 12.16 11.21 -0.74
CA LYS A 132 10.76 11.60 -0.92
C LYS A 132 10.04 10.72 -1.93
N TRP A 133 8.76 10.46 -1.67
CA TRP A 133 7.77 10.07 -2.67
C TRP A 133 6.96 11.31 -3.05
N VAL A 134 7.15 11.78 -4.29
CA VAL A 134 6.54 13.00 -4.80
C VAL A 134 5.96 12.81 -6.20
N GLY A 135 5.02 13.67 -6.57
CA GLY A 135 4.56 13.81 -7.95
C GLY A 135 3.06 13.94 -8.05
N LEU A 136 2.53 13.74 -9.26
CA LEU A 136 1.12 13.91 -9.57
C LEU A 136 0.60 12.73 -10.40
N ILE A 137 -0.58 12.24 -10.05
CA ILE A 137 -1.36 11.30 -10.84
C ILE A 137 -2.56 12.07 -11.42
N PRO A 138 -2.61 12.34 -12.73
CA PRO A 138 -3.84 12.82 -13.36
C PRO A 138 -4.91 11.71 -13.38
N ILE A 139 -6.16 12.11 -13.30
CA ILE A 139 -7.31 11.20 -13.40
C ILE A 139 -8.03 11.49 -14.71
N ASP A 140 -8.07 10.51 -15.59
CA ASP A 140 -8.78 10.61 -16.86
C ASP A 140 -10.28 10.74 -16.63
N ALA A 141 -10.89 11.77 -17.21
CA ALA A 141 -12.29 12.07 -16.97
C ALA A 141 -13.24 11.13 -17.71
N ALA A 142 -12.80 10.47 -18.79
CA ALA A 142 -13.65 9.59 -19.57
C ALA A 142 -13.70 8.17 -19.01
N SER A 143 -12.56 7.67 -18.53
CA SER A 143 -12.41 6.30 -18.02
C SER A 143 -12.32 6.21 -16.49
N GLY A 144 -12.18 7.34 -15.78
CA GLY A 144 -11.90 7.35 -14.35
C GLY A 144 -10.50 6.80 -14.00
N ALA A 145 -9.65 6.58 -15.01
CA ALA A 145 -8.36 5.95 -14.84
C ALA A 145 -7.33 6.91 -14.26
N PHE A 146 -6.63 6.44 -13.23
CA PHE A 146 -5.46 7.05 -12.64
C PHE A 146 -4.24 6.63 -13.46
N ASP A 147 -3.64 7.55 -14.20
CA ASP A 147 -2.42 7.30 -14.96
C ASP A 147 -1.19 7.64 -14.10
N LEU A 148 -0.54 6.62 -13.55
CA LEU A 148 0.57 6.79 -12.61
C LEU A 148 1.82 7.41 -13.27
N ALA A 149 1.95 7.29 -14.59
CA ALA A 149 3.03 7.93 -15.35
C ALA A 149 2.63 9.33 -15.86
N GLY A 150 1.34 9.65 -15.90
CA GLY A 150 0.79 10.84 -16.54
C GLY A 150 1.30 12.17 -15.99
N GLY A 151 1.76 12.21 -14.74
CA GLY A 151 2.40 13.39 -14.13
C GLY A 151 3.66 13.87 -14.87
N ALA A 152 4.32 13.00 -15.64
CA ALA A 152 5.48 13.37 -16.45
C ALA A 152 5.16 14.49 -17.47
N SER A 153 3.96 14.45 -18.05
CA SER A 153 3.46 15.48 -19.00
C SER A 153 3.30 16.87 -18.35
N LYS A 154 3.27 16.93 -17.02
CA LYS A 154 3.13 18.15 -16.21
C LYS A 154 4.38 18.46 -15.41
N GLU A 155 5.53 17.89 -15.80
CA GLU A 155 6.83 18.04 -15.12
C GLU A 155 6.82 17.59 -13.64
N ARG A 156 5.82 16.79 -13.25
CA ARG A 156 5.62 16.28 -11.89
C ARG A 156 5.42 14.76 -11.90
N PRO A 157 6.34 13.97 -12.47
CA PRO A 157 6.21 12.52 -12.52
C PRO A 157 6.12 11.95 -11.10
N LEU A 158 5.21 11.00 -10.90
CA LEU A 158 5.14 10.26 -9.64
C LEU A 158 6.38 9.38 -9.49
N ARG A 159 7.14 9.61 -8.42
CA ARG A 159 8.44 8.94 -8.21
C ARG A 159 8.81 8.85 -6.74
N ILE A 160 9.69 7.89 -6.45
CA ILE A 160 10.49 7.85 -5.23
C ILE A 160 11.91 8.30 -5.60
N ALA A 161 12.40 9.32 -4.90
CA ALA A 161 13.76 9.82 -5.00
C ALA A 161 14.44 9.66 -3.64
N VAL A 162 15.54 8.90 -3.59
CA VAL A 162 16.32 8.64 -2.38
C VAL A 162 17.69 9.26 -2.54
N ASP A 163 18.11 10.02 -1.53
CA ASP A 163 19.40 10.69 -1.45
C ASP A 163 20.50 9.72 -1.01
N ALA A 164 21.75 10.07 -1.32
CA ALA A 164 22.89 9.29 -0.85
C ALA A 164 23.03 9.44 0.67
N VAL A 165 23.07 8.32 1.40
CA VAL A 165 23.16 8.31 2.86
C VAL A 165 24.19 7.29 3.31
N GLY A 166 25.33 7.77 3.82
CA GLY A 166 26.44 6.89 4.19
C GLY A 166 27.00 6.18 2.96
N THR A 167 26.95 4.85 2.93
CA THR A 167 27.36 4.02 1.78
C THR A 167 26.21 3.69 0.83
N ALA A 168 24.95 4.03 1.19
CA ALA A 168 23.81 3.81 0.33
C ALA A 168 23.81 4.82 -0.83
N LYS A 169 23.66 4.32 -2.06
CA LYS A 169 23.62 5.14 -3.27
C LYS A 169 22.28 5.86 -3.39
N SER A 170 22.29 7.05 -3.98
CA SER A 170 21.07 7.73 -4.39
C SER A 170 20.44 7.03 -5.59
N PHE A 171 19.13 7.14 -5.73
CA PHE A 171 18.40 6.69 -6.90
C PHE A 171 17.09 7.45 -7.07
N VAL A 172 16.55 7.42 -8.28
CA VAL A 172 15.20 7.86 -8.59
C VAL A 172 14.51 6.72 -9.32
N ASP A 173 13.30 6.39 -8.88
CA ASP A 173 12.48 5.38 -9.52
C ASP A 173 11.03 5.86 -9.68
N ASN A 174 10.45 5.61 -10.85
CA ASN A 174 9.14 6.15 -11.24
C ASN A 174 8.05 5.09 -11.06
N PHE A 175 6.84 5.58 -10.81
CA PHE A 175 5.64 4.78 -10.92
C PHE A 175 5.12 4.78 -12.37
N ALA A 176 4.36 3.75 -12.75
CA ALA A 176 3.74 3.66 -14.08
C ALA A 176 2.49 2.76 -14.05
N GLY A 177 1.87 2.57 -15.20
CA GLY A 177 0.66 1.77 -15.35
C GLY A 177 -0.61 2.54 -14.98
N ARG A 178 -1.74 1.83 -14.94
CA ARG A 178 -3.06 2.44 -14.71
C ARG A 178 -3.79 1.78 -13.57
N LEU A 179 -4.40 2.60 -12.72
CA LEU A 179 -5.42 2.16 -11.77
C LEU A 179 -6.78 2.59 -12.34
N ILE A 180 -7.66 1.64 -12.61
CA ILE A 180 -9.05 1.97 -12.94
C ILE A 180 -9.83 2.03 -11.63
N GLY A 181 -10.31 3.22 -11.28
CA GLY A 181 -11.13 3.43 -10.10
C GLY A 181 -12.56 2.91 -10.28
N LYS A 182 -13.38 3.12 -9.24
CA LYS A 182 -14.81 2.83 -9.25
C LYS A 182 -15.55 3.53 -10.38
N ALA A 183 -16.63 2.93 -10.86
CA ALA A 183 -17.44 3.49 -11.93
C ALA A 183 -18.10 4.82 -11.51
N GLU A 184 -18.05 5.84 -12.37
CA GLU A 184 -18.75 7.11 -12.12
C GLU A 184 -20.27 6.93 -12.07
N LYS A 185 -20.79 5.96 -12.85
CA LYS A 185 -22.20 5.54 -12.82
C LYS A 185 -22.29 4.16 -12.20
N LYS A 186 -23.09 4.05 -11.13
CA LYS A 186 -23.34 2.80 -10.39
C LYS A 186 -24.47 1.94 -11.01
N GLU A 187 -25.02 2.38 -12.14
CA GLU A 187 -26.07 1.65 -12.87
C GLU A 187 -25.49 0.46 -13.64
N GLY A 188 -26.11 -0.71 -13.51
CA GLY A 188 -25.71 -1.91 -14.26
C GLY A 188 -24.48 -2.66 -13.73
N LEU A 189 -24.05 -2.39 -12.50
CA LEU A 189 -23.03 -3.21 -11.82
C LEU A 189 -23.48 -4.68 -11.78
N THR A 190 -22.59 -5.59 -12.18
CA THR A 190 -22.89 -7.01 -12.30
C THR A 190 -22.59 -7.75 -11.01
N SER A 191 -23.36 -8.81 -10.75
CA SER A 191 -23.01 -9.74 -9.67
C SER A 191 -21.71 -10.49 -9.99
N TYR A 192 -20.87 -10.70 -8.98
CA TYR A 192 -19.62 -11.44 -9.09
C TYR A 192 -19.51 -12.45 -7.94
N THR A 193 -18.97 -13.63 -8.22
CA THR A 193 -18.77 -14.68 -7.20
C THR A 193 -17.30 -14.84 -6.92
N PHE A 194 -16.88 -14.42 -5.73
CA PHE A 194 -15.54 -14.62 -5.21
C PHE A 194 -15.41 -16.03 -4.67
N ARG A 195 -14.22 -16.61 -4.83
CA ARG A 195 -13.87 -17.93 -4.31
C ARG A 195 -12.64 -17.78 -3.42
N ARG A 196 -12.67 -18.42 -2.25
CA ARG A 196 -11.54 -18.49 -1.32
C ARG A 196 -11.34 -19.92 -0.88
N ILE A 197 -10.12 -20.29 -0.54
CA ILE A 197 -9.80 -21.58 0.07
C ILE A 197 -9.67 -21.36 1.57
N VAL A 198 -10.54 -21.97 2.38
CA VAL A 198 -10.47 -21.92 3.85
C VAL A 198 -10.19 -23.33 4.34
N GLY A 199 -8.99 -23.56 4.87
CA GLY A 199 -8.48 -24.92 5.07
C GLY A 199 -8.44 -25.68 3.75
N ASP A 200 -9.26 -26.72 3.64
CA ASP A 200 -9.36 -27.59 2.48
C ASP A 200 -10.64 -27.33 1.63
N LYS A 201 -11.47 -26.36 2.02
CA LYS A 201 -12.77 -26.07 1.37
C LYS A 201 -12.70 -24.81 0.50
N THR A 202 -13.27 -24.87 -0.70
CA THR A 202 -13.61 -23.66 -1.45
C THR A 202 -14.90 -23.05 -0.90
N VAL A 203 -14.82 -21.81 -0.45
CA VAL A 203 -15.94 -21.02 0.05
C VAL A 203 -16.25 -19.93 -0.98
N THR A 204 -17.54 -19.67 -1.22
CA THR A 204 -18.00 -18.67 -2.19
C THR A 204 -18.75 -17.54 -1.52
N VAL A 205 -18.53 -16.32 -2.00
CA VAL A 205 -19.35 -15.15 -1.67
C VAL A 205 -19.80 -14.51 -2.98
N THR A 206 -21.11 -14.32 -3.14
CA THR A 206 -21.68 -13.63 -4.31
C THR A 206 -22.04 -12.21 -3.92
N VAL A 207 -21.34 -11.24 -4.52
CA VAL A 207 -21.64 -9.81 -4.40
C VAL A 207 -22.56 -9.41 -5.53
N LYS A 208 -23.64 -8.68 -5.24
CA LYS A 208 -24.64 -8.30 -6.24
C LYS A 208 -24.29 -7.01 -7.00
N GLN A 209 -23.68 -6.05 -6.31
CA GLN A 209 -23.27 -4.74 -6.84
C GLN A 209 -21.76 -4.56 -6.75
N SER A 210 -21.02 -5.43 -7.44
CA SER A 210 -19.56 -5.43 -7.42
C SER A 210 -19.03 -4.30 -8.31
N ASP A 211 -18.30 -3.34 -7.74
CA ASP A 211 -17.60 -2.29 -8.49
C ASP A 211 -16.09 -2.59 -8.52
N PRO A 212 -15.57 -3.09 -9.66
CA PRO A 212 -14.21 -3.59 -9.72
C PRO A 212 -13.19 -2.47 -9.92
N MET A 213 -12.28 -2.31 -8.96
CA MET A 213 -11.07 -1.55 -9.19
C MET A 213 -10.00 -2.43 -9.81
N ARG A 214 -9.42 -1.98 -10.93
CA ARG A 214 -8.47 -2.79 -11.70
C ARG A 214 -7.07 -2.21 -11.63
N PHE A 215 -6.12 -3.08 -11.34
CA PHE A 215 -4.69 -2.78 -11.43
C PHE A 215 -4.18 -3.24 -12.79
N GLU A 216 -3.98 -2.29 -13.71
CA GLU A 216 -3.56 -2.55 -15.09
C GLU A 216 -2.06 -2.28 -15.23
N ASN A 217 -1.26 -3.32 -14.96
CA ASN A 217 0.21 -3.29 -15.04
C ASN A 217 0.84 -2.11 -14.27
N ILE A 218 0.34 -1.86 -13.07
CA ILE A 218 0.88 -0.82 -12.19
C ILE A 218 2.34 -1.15 -11.89
N VAL A 219 3.22 -0.17 -12.03
CA VAL A 219 4.60 -0.25 -11.57
C VAL A 219 4.71 0.58 -10.30
N LEU A 220 4.96 -0.08 -9.18
CA LEU A 220 5.34 0.54 -7.94
C LEU A 220 6.85 0.81 -7.96
N ALA A 221 7.25 2.06 -7.74
CA ALA A 221 8.65 2.42 -7.62
C ALA A 221 9.35 1.65 -6.47
N LYS A 222 10.68 1.58 -6.51
CA LYS A 222 11.52 1.14 -5.38
C LYS A 222 11.13 1.83 -4.08
N GLY A 223 11.28 1.15 -2.95
CA GLY A 223 11.01 1.73 -1.63
C GLY A 223 12.13 2.66 -1.13
N PRO A 224 12.13 3.02 0.17
CA PRO A 224 13.11 3.94 0.78
C PRO A 224 14.57 3.46 0.76
N SER A 225 14.83 2.23 0.30
CA SER A 225 16.16 1.64 0.15
C SER A 225 16.14 0.66 -1.02
N GLU A 226 17.30 0.37 -1.63
CA GLU A 226 17.42 -0.54 -2.78
C GLU A 226 16.90 -1.96 -2.54
N ASN A 227 16.88 -2.35 -1.27
CA ASN A 227 16.27 -3.56 -0.71
C ASN A 227 14.78 -3.72 -1.02
N TYR A 228 14.08 -2.64 -1.36
CA TYR A 228 12.69 -2.69 -1.77
C TYR A 228 12.62 -2.51 -3.29
N PRO A 229 12.70 -3.59 -4.09
CA PRO A 229 12.73 -3.48 -5.54
C PRO A 229 11.46 -2.86 -6.12
N ARG A 230 11.61 -2.38 -7.35
CA ARG A 230 10.50 -2.05 -8.24
C ARG A 230 9.59 -3.28 -8.37
N THR A 231 8.29 -3.07 -8.30
CA THR A 231 7.30 -4.16 -8.33
C THR A 231 6.19 -3.85 -9.32
N THR A 232 5.85 -4.81 -10.16
CA THR A 232 4.68 -4.75 -11.04
C THR A 232 3.47 -5.37 -10.34
N VAL A 233 2.31 -4.73 -10.47
CA VAL A 233 1.06 -5.15 -9.84
C VAL A 233 -0.04 -5.27 -10.89
N SER A 234 -0.79 -6.37 -10.81
CA SER A 234 -1.99 -6.61 -11.61
C SER A 234 -3.06 -7.32 -10.78
N GLY A 235 -4.32 -7.28 -11.19
CA GLY A 235 -5.43 -7.93 -10.49
C GLY A 235 -6.56 -6.95 -10.18
N ARG A 236 -7.46 -7.32 -9.27
CA ARG A 236 -8.62 -6.46 -8.92
C ARG A 236 -8.87 -6.40 -7.42
N LEU A 237 -9.48 -5.30 -7.01
CA LEU A 237 -10.03 -5.07 -5.68
C LEU A 237 -11.46 -4.55 -5.87
N ASP A 238 -12.44 -5.38 -5.54
CA ASP A 238 -13.83 -5.13 -5.87
C ASP A 238 -14.56 -4.62 -4.62
N TYR A 239 -15.28 -3.51 -4.76
CA TYR A 239 -16.10 -2.95 -3.69
C TYR A 239 -17.53 -3.47 -3.75
N ASP A 240 -18.09 -3.80 -2.59
CA ASP A 240 -19.50 -4.13 -2.43
C ASP A 240 -20.26 -2.97 -1.78
N TYR A 241 -21.12 -2.33 -2.56
CA TYR A 241 -21.97 -1.24 -2.11
C TYR A 241 -23.04 -1.65 -1.08
N GLU A 242 -23.40 -2.93 -0.99
CA GLU A 242 -24.41 -3.38 -0.01
C GLU A 242 -23.83 -3.48 1.40
N THR A 243 -22.57 -3.91 1.52
CA THR A 243 -21.93 -4.20 2.82
C THR A 243 -20.80 -3.24 3.18
N GLY A 244 -20.31 -2.47 2.22
CA GLY A 244 -19.10 -1.65 2.37
C GLY A 244 -17.80 -2.47 2.37
N ASN A 245 -17.87 -3.76 2.04
CA ASN A 245 -16.71 -4.65 2.06
C ASN A 245 -15.90 -4.58 0.76
N TRP A 246 -14.63 -4.94 0.87
CA TRP A 246 -13.75 -5.13 -0.27
C TRP A 246 -13.31 -6.58 -0.41
N TYR A 247 -13.23 -7.03 -1.67
CA TYR A 247 -12.84 -8.38 -2.03
C TYR A 247 -11.67 -8.32 -3.00
N THR A 248 -10.58 -9.00 -2.67
CA THR A 248 -9.46 -9.13 -3.59
C THR A 248 -9.77 -10.22 -4.62
N ASP A 249 -9.35 -9.99 -5.85
CA ASP A 249 -9.37 -10.99 -6.91
C ASP A 249 -8.00 -11.05 -7.57
N GLY A 250 -7.16 -11.93 -7.02
CA GLY A 250 -5.85 -12.29 -7.56
C GLY A 250 -4.92 -11.09 -7.76
N ILE A 251 -4.69 -10.28 -6.72
CA ILE A 251 -3.71 -9.18 -6.81
C ILE A 251 -2.31 -9.77 -6.83
N ARG A 252 -1.61 -9.67 -7.96
CA ARG A 252 -0.29 -10.25 -8.19
C ARG A 252 0.78 -9.19 -8.13
N PHE A 253 1.74 -9.36 -7.22
CA PHE A 253 2.96 -8.57 -7.15
C PHE A 253 4.11 -9.37 -7.78
N ARG A 254 4.77 -8.79 -8.78
CA ARG A 254 5.95 -9.36 -9.45
C ARG A 254 7.15 -8.47 -9.28
N TYR A 255 8.26 -9.02 -8.78
CA TYR A 255 9.49 -8.27 -8.55
C TYR A 255 10.71 -9.19 -8.57
N THR A 256 11.91 -8.61 -8.59
CA THR A 256 13.17 -9.36 -8.60
C THR A 256 13.94 -9.08 -7.31
N ILE A 257 14.32 -10.13 -6.59
CA ILE A 257 15.25 -10.08 -5.45
C ILE A 257 16.41 -11.03 -5.75
N ASP A 258 17.64 -10.55 -5.61
CA ASP A 258 18.87 -11.34 -5.83
C ASP A 258 18.90 -12.06 -7.18
N GLY A 259 18.39 -11.40 -8.23
CA GLY A 259 18.31 -11.95 -9.58
C GLY A 259 17.25 -13.04 -9.78
N LYS A 260 16.43 -13.34 -8.76
CA LYS A 260 15.31 -14.27 -8.85
C LYS A 260 13.99 -13.53 -8.97
N GLU A 261 13.15 -13.96 -9.90
CA GLU A 261 11.79 -13.48 -10.00
C GLU A 261 10.94 -14.06 -8.88
N VAL A 262 10.15 -13.19 -8.26
CA VAL A 262 9.20 -13.53 -7.19
C VAL A 262 7.82 -13.07 -7.63
N GLU A 263 6.84 -13.96 -7.50
CA GLU A 263 5.42 -13.62 -7.62
C GLU A 263 4.72 -13.92 -6.29
N ASP A 264 4.14 -12.87 -5.71
CA ASP A 264 3.21 -12.95 -4.59
C ASP A 264 1.78 -12.73 -5.08
N VAL A 265 0.86 -13.61 -4.67
CA VAL A 265 -0.57 -13.47 -4.95
C VAL A 265 -1.29 -13.11 -3.65
N VAL A 266 -1.99 -11.99 -3.63
CA VAL A 266 -2.80 -11.56 -2.49
C VAL A 266 -4.27 -11.88 -2.75
N THR A 267 -4.86 -12.60 -1.79
CA THR A 267 -6.27 -12.96 -1.73
C THR A 267 -6.87 -12.49 -0.38
N GLY A 268 -8.18 -12.68 -0.20
CA GLY A 268 -8.89 -12.31 1.02
C GLY A 268 -9.74 -11.05 0.89
N SER A 269 -10.02 -10.43 2.04
CA SER A 269 -11.11 -9.46 2.20
C SER A 269 -10.75 -8.34 3.16
N ILE A 270 -11.46 -7.22 3.02
CA ILE A 270 -11.40 -6.09 3.95
C ILE A 270 -12.85 -5.75 4.33
N LYS A 271 -13.23 -6.01 5.57
CA LYS A 271 -14.61 -5.88 6.03
C LYS A 271 -14.84 -4.49 6.63
N TRP A 272 -15.88 -3.77 6.21
CA TRP A 272 -16.32 -2.59 6.94
C TRP A 272 -17.14 -3.02 8.16
N VAL A 273 -16.84 -2.43 9.32
CA VAL A 273 -17.59 -2.62 10.55
C VAL A 273 -17.94 -1.26 11.11
N GLU A 274 -19.24 -0.97 11.12
CA GLU A 274 -19.80 0.25 11.66
C GLU A 274 -20.06 0.11 13.16
N ASP A 275 -19.69 1.12 13.96
CA ASP A 275 -20.08 1.20 15.36
C ASP A 275 -21.59 1.45 15.46
N ALA A 276 -22.27 0.78 16.39
CA ALA A 276 -23.73 0.90 16.54
C ALA A 276 -24.18 2.36 16.76
N ASP A 277 -23.32 3.19 17.36
CA ASP A 277 -23.57 4.61 17.62
C ASP A 277 -22.81 5.52 16.63
N ARG A 278 -22.43 5.04 15.44
CA ARG A 278 -21.62 5.81 14.47
C ARG A 278 -22.23 7.17 14.15
N ALA A 279 -23.55 7.25 14.00
CA ALA A 279 -24.23 8.52 13.75
C ALA A 279 -23.91 9.60 14.81
N SER A 280 -23.59 9.19 16.05
CA SER A 280 -23.22 10.08 17.14
C SER A 280 -21.71 10.20 17.36
N ASN A 281 -20.96 9.11 17.18
CA ASN A 281 -19.54 9.04 17.57
C ASN A 281 -18.56 9.02 16.38
N GLY A 282 -19.06 8.86 15.15
CA GLY A 282 -18.28 8.80 13.92
C GLY A 282 -17.43 7.53 13.74
N LYS A 283 -17.57 6.53 14.60
CA LYS A 283 -16.66 5.38 14.64
C LYS A 283 -17.05 4.29 13.64
N GLY A 284 -16.03 3.76 12.99
CA GLY A 284 -16.10 2.55 12.18
C GLY A 284 -14.69 2.05 11.93
N TYR A 285 -14.54 0.85 11.40
CA TYR A 285 -13.23 0.36 11.00
C TYR A 285 -13.31 -0.62 9.84
N TYR A 286 -12.25 -0.62 9.04
CA TYR A 286 -11.96 -1.71 8.13
C TYR A 286 -11.15 -2.79 8.85
N ASP A 287 -11.65 -4.01 8.84
CA ASP A 287 -10.99 -5.21 9.37
C ASP A 287 -10.31 -5.96 8.21
N PHE A 288 -8.98 -5.99 8.22
CA PHE A 288 -8.16 -6.56 7.17
C PHE A 288 -7.97 -8.05 7.43
N ASN A 289 -8.16 -8.84 6.37
CA ASN A 289 -7.81 -10.25 6.36
C ASN A 289 -7.33 -10.65 4.96
N LEU A 290 -6.10 -10.25 4.66
CA LEU A 290 -5.44 -10.51 3.39
C LEU A 290 -4.43 -11.65 3.54
N ARG A 291 -4.46 -12.60 2.61
CA ARG A 291 -3.59 -13.78 2.60
C ARG A 291 -2.62 -13.68 1.43
N PHE A 292 -1.40 -14.13 1.65
CA PHE A 292 -0.34 -14.11 0.65
C PHE A 292 -0.03 -15.55 0.25
N ASN A 293 -0.07 -15.81 -1.06
CA ASN A 293 0.25 -17.10 -1.67
C ASN A 293 -0.61 -18.27 -1.15
N GLU A 294 -1.90 -18.01 -0.89
CA GLU A 294 -2.85 -18.98 -0.31
C GLU A 294 -2.82 -20.35 -1.02
N GLU A 295 -2.87 -20.37 -2.36
CA GLU A 295 -2.80 -21.61 -3.15
C GLU A 295 -1.53 -22.43 -2.87
N LYS A 296 -0.37 -21.79 -2.68
CA LYS A 296 0.91 -22.47 -2.39
C LYS A 296 0.93 -23.12 -1.00
N HIS A 297 0.01 -22.71 -0.13
CA HIS A 297 -0.14 -23.22 1.23
C HIS A 297 -1.37 -24.12 1.41
N SER A 298 -2.23 -24.25 0.41
CA SER A 298 -3.29 -25.24 0.39
C SER A 298 -2.67 -26.64 0.42
N LYS A 299 -2.88 -27.38 1.51
CA LYS A 299 -2.65 -28.82 1.52
C LYS A 299 -3.82 -29.38 0.73
N GLY A 300 -3.57 -30.19 -0.30
CA GLY A 300 -4.65 -30.74 -1.13
C GLY A 300 -5.79 -31.31 -0.28
N SER A 301 -7.03 -31.09 -0.70
CA SER A 301 -8.23 -31.32 0.10
C SER A 301 -8.27 -32.71 0.73
N THR A 302 -8.27 -32.78 2.06
CA THR A 302 -8.65 -33.99 2.80
C THR A 302 -10.08 -33.81 3.31
N GLU A 303 -10.93 -34.81 3.06
CA GLU A 303 -12.40 -34.80 3.29
C GLU A 303 -12.82 -34.57 4.76
N ALA A 304 -11.88 -34.43 5.70
CA ALA A 304 -12.13 -34.32 7.13
C ALA A 304 -12.52 -32.90 7.61
N ALA A 305 -12.26 -31.84 6.82
CA ALA A 305 -12.58 -30.45 7.19
C ALA A 305 -14.06 -30.06 6.95
N ALA A 306 -14.89 -30.99 6.46
CA ALA A 306 -16.26 -30.74 6.00
C ALA A 306 -17.32 -30.55 7.12
N PHE A 307 -16.93 -30.56 8.40
CA PHE A 307 -17.88 -30.55 9.53
C PHE A 307 -17.73 -29.37 10.51
N ASP A 308 -16.88 -28.38 10.24
CA ASP A 308 -16.79 -27.19 11.10
C ASP A 308 -17.92 -26.20 10.78
N GLN A 309 -18.80 -26.00 11.77
CA GLN A 309 -19.98 -25.17 11.71
C GLN A 309 -19.63 -23.67 11.76
N MET A 310 -19.26 -23.09 10.62
CA MET A 310 -19.32 -21.65 10.40
C MET A 310 -20.17 -21.37 9.16
N SER A 311 -20.88 -20.24 9.14
CA SER A 311 -21.49 -19.77 7.89
C SER A 311 -20.38 -19.52 6.85
N GLU A 312 -20.69 -19.71 5.56
CA GLU A 312 -19.70 -19.50 4.50
C GLU A 312 -19.14 -18.07 4.51
N GLU A 313 -19.96 -17.09 4.87
CA GLU A 313 -19.54 -15.70 5.01
C GLU A 313 -18.59 -15.52 6.20
N ASP A 314 -18.91 -16.04 7.39
CA ASP A 314 -18.03 -15.94 8.56
C ASP A 314 -16.69 -16.63 8.32
N ALA A 315 -16.70 -17.79 7.66
CA ALA A 315 -15.49 -18.52 7.27
C ALA A 315 -14.68 -17.72 6.24
N PHE A 316 -15.36 -17.01 5.31
CA PHE A 316 -14.71 -16.17 4.33
C PHE A 316 -14.00 -14.99 5.00
N PHE A 317 -14.51 -14.42 6.09
CA PHE A 317 -13.87 -13.29 6.78
C PHE A 317 -12.90 -13.71 7.92
N ALA A 318 -12.83 -14.99 8.28
CA ALA A 318 -11.99 -15.47 9.37
C ALA A 318 -10.48 -15.36 9.09
N VAL A 319 -9.74 -14.82 10.06
CA VAL A 319 -8.27 -14.76 10.02
C VAL A 319 -7.70 -16.16 10.12
N ASP A 320 -6.83 -16.51 9.17
CA ASP A 320 -6.11 -17.79 9.17
C ASP A 320 -4.61 -17.52 9.29
N ASN A 321 -4.09 -17.70 10.50
CA ASN A 321 -2.67 -17.50 10.81
C ASN A 321 -1.81 -18.72 10.45
N SER A 322 -2.38 -19.80 9.91
CA SER A 322 -1.59 -20.93 9.42
C SER A 322 -0.77 -20.55 8.18
N ILE A 323 -1.28 -19.57 7.42
CA ILE A 323 -0.70 -19.05 6.17
C ILE A 323 -0.22 -17.60 6.32
N PRO A 324 0.71 -17.15 5.46
CA PRO A 324 1.16 -15.76 5.46
C PRO A 324 -0.01 -14.78 5.26
N CYS A 325 -0.19 -13.82 6.18
CA CYS A 325 -1.31 -12.89 6.11
C CYS A 325 -1.01 -11.51 6.68
N LEU A 326 -1.70 -10.50 6.15
CA LEU A 326 -1.81 -9.15 6.70
C LEU A 326 -3.21 -9.02 7.31
N SER A 327 -3.27 -8.80 8.62
CA SER A 327 -4.53 -8.65 9.35
C SER A 327 -4.55 -7.37 10.19
N GLY A 328 -5.60 -7.14 10.97
CA GLY A 328 -5.70 -5.99 11.87
C GLY A 328 -6.64 -4.92 11.33
N ARG A 329 -6.58 -3.71 11.90
CA ARG A 329 -7.63 -2.71 11.69
C ARG A 329 -7.09 -1.39 11.18
N ILE A 330 -7.89 -0.75 10.33
CA ILE A 330 -7.80 0.68 10.06
C ILE A 330 -9.08 1.30 10.61
N SER A 331 -8.97 2.05 11.71
CA SER A 331 -10.10 2.62 12.44
C SER A 331 -10.31 4.09 12.08
N TYR A 332 -11.57 4.49 11.96
CA TYR A 332 -12.02 5.83 11.57
C TYR A 332 -12.81 6.46 12.71
N VAL A 333 -12.63 7.77 12.86
CA VAL A 333 -13.49 8.65 13.66
C VAL A 333 -13.87 9.82 12.77
N ASP A 334 -15.06 9.75 12.18
CA ASP A 334 -15.60 10.73 11.26
C ASP A 334 -16.23 11.91 12.01
N SER A 335 -16.09 13.10 11.44
CA SER A 335 -16.88 14.27 11.79
C SER A 335 -17.80 14.57 10.62
N PHE A 336 -19.11 14.46 10.82
CA PHE A 336 -20.10 14.65 9.76
C PHE A 336 -20.43 16.12 9.50
N ILE A 337 -20.83 16.43 8.27
CA ILE A 337 -21.44 17.71 7.93
C ILE A 337 -22.77 17.83 8.70
N ALA A 338 -23.04 19.00 9.29
CA ALA A 338 -24.25 19.21 10.08
C ALA A 338 -25.51 18.89 9.25
N GLY A 339 -26.34 17.97 9.74
CA GLY A 339 -27.57 17.54 9.07
C GLY A 339 -27.36 16.60 7.88
N SER A 340 -26.20 15.94 7.79
CA SER A 340 -25.86 14.99 6.72
C SER A 340 -25.05 13.82 7.28
N ASP A 341 -25.16 12.66 6.65
CA ASP A 341 -24.32 11.48 6.95
C ASP A 341 -22.98 11.50 6.18
N THR A 342 -22.66 12.63 5.53
CA THR A 342 -21.41 12.80 4.78
C THR A 342 -20.28 13.26 5.69
N PRO A 343 -19.15 12.54 5.79
CA PRO A 343 -17.99 13.00 6.55
C PRO A 343 -17.41 14.29 5.98
N ALA A 344 -17.21 15.29 6.85
CA ALA A 344 -16.44 16.51 6.61
C ALA A 344 -14.94 16.32 6.85
N SER A 345 -14.59 15.46 7.81
CA SER A 345 -13.21 15.05 8.10
C SER A 345 -13.19 13.69 8.78
N SER A 346 -12.03 13.04 8.81
CA SER A 346 -11.82 11.76 9.50
C SER A 346 -10.47 11.73 10.20
N LYS A 347 -10.44 11.17 11.40
CA LYS A 347 -9.19 10.72 12.05
C LYS A 347 -9.07 9.22 11.86
N VAL A 348 -7.94 8.79 11.34
CA VAL A 348 -7.70 7.40 10.96
C VAL A 348 -6.51 6.84 11.70
N ASN A 349 -6.65 5.64 12.27
CA ASN A 349 -5.58 4.92 12.95
C ASN A 349 -5.32 3.58 12.24
N PHE A 350 -4.09 3.38 11.81
CA PHE A 350 -3.60 2.14 11.21
C PHE A 350 -2.99 1.26 12.29
N ALA A 351 -3.44 0.01 12.37
CA ALA A 351 -2.91 -1.02 13.25
C ALA A 351 -3.02 -2.38 12.54
N LEU A 352 -2.21 -2.57 11.49
CA LEU A 352 -2.14 -3.82 10.74
C LEU A 352 -0.99 -4.68 11.23
N ASN A 353 -1.19 -5.99 11.22
CA ASN A 353 -0.29 -7.00 11.76
C ASN A 353 0.19 -7.93 10.64
N ALA A 354 1.46 -8.33 10.70
CA ALA A 354 2.01 -9.37 9.85
C ALA A 354 1.95 -10.71 10.57
N ASN A 355 1.61 -11.76 9.85
CA ASN A 355 1.89 -13.13 10.22
C ASN A 355 2.65 -13.79 9.08
N LYS A 356 3.88 -14.23 9.34
CA LYS A 356 4.80 -14.86 8.37
C LYS A 356 4.95 -14.09 7.04
N LEU A 357 4.85 -12.76 7.07
CA LEU A 357 5.08 -11.93 5.88
C LEU A 357 6.54 -11.52 5.77
N THR A 358 7.04 -11.28 4.57
CA THR A 358 8.31 -10.57 4.41
C THR A 358 8.10 -9.06 4.55
N LYS A 359 9.16 -8.32 4.88
CA LYS A 359 9.12 -6.84 4.84
C LYS A 359 8.77 -6.31 3.45
N GLN A 360 9.21 -7.02 2.41
CA GLN A 360 8.90 -6.70 1.03
C GLN A 360 7.40 -6.74 0.74
N GLN A 361 6.72 -7.82 1.18
CA GLN A 361 5.28 -7.97 1.03
C GLN A 361 4.51 -6.83 1.71
N ALA A 362 4.88 -6.50 2.95
CA ALA A 362 4.25 -5.39 3.69
C ALA A 362 4.46 -4.02 2.99
N VAL A 363 5.68 -3.72 2.55
CA VAL A 363 5.98 -2.45 1.84
C VAL A 363 5.29 -2.38 0.48
N ASN A 364 5.23 -3.48 -0.26
CA ASN A 364 4.54 -3.52 -1.54
C ASN A 364 3.03 -3.31 -1.41
N PHE A 365 2.40 -4.01 -0.47
CA PHE A 365 0.98 -3.81 -0.18
C PHE A 365 0.72 -2.37 0.29
N PHE A 366 1.53 -1.85 1.21
CA PHE A 366 1.40 -0.47 1.69
C PHE A 366 1.48 0.57 0.56
N LYS A 367 2.46 0.44 -0.36
CA LYS A 367 2.57 1.34 -1.52
C LYS A 367 1.33 1.25 -2.43
N LEU A 368 0.84 0.03 -2.70
CA LEU A 368 -0.40 -0.18 -3.46
C LEU A 368 -1.59 0.49 -2.76
N TRP A 369 -1.73 0.30 -1.45
CA TRP A 369 -2.80 0.89 -0.66
C TRP A 369 -2.77 2.43 -0.70
N LEU A 370 -1.58 3.04 -0.58
CA LEU A 370 -1.44 4.50 -0.65
C LEU A 370 -1.76 5.10 -2.03
N ILE A 371 -1.40 4.45 -3.15
CA ILE A 371 -1.80 4.96 -4.48
C ILE A 371 -3.32 4.87 -4.73
N CYS A 372 -4.01 4.03 -3.96
CA CYS A 372 -5.47 3.91 -4.04
C CYS A 372 -6.22 4.98 -3.24
N THR A 373 -5.53 5.77 -2.40
CA THR A 373 -6.11 6.86 -1.59
C THR A 373 -7.08 7.73 -2.39
N GLY A 374 -8.25 8.02 -1.81
CA GLY A 374 -9.36 8.66 -2.51
C GLY A 374 -10.46 7.65 -2.81
N PRO A 375 -10.74 7.31 -4.08
CA PRO A 375 -11.87 6.46 -4.45
C PRO A 375 -11.94 5.09 -3.74
N THR A 376 -10.87 4.55 -3.13
CA THR A 376 -10.96 3.37 -2.24
C THR A 376 -11.31 3.67 -0.79
N ASN A 377 -11.01 4.86 -0.27
CA ASN A 377 -11.04 5.13 1.17
C ASN A 377 -12.07 6.22 1.55
N ASP A 378 -12.75 6.80 0.56
CA ASP A 378 -13.59 8.00 0.69
C ASP A 378 -15.09 7.71 0.91
N GLU A 379 -15.53 6.46 1.07
CA GLU A 379 -16.97 6.15 1.29
C GLU A 379 -17.46 6.64 2.66
#